data_AF-A0A416ZMW3-F1
#
_entry.id   AF-A0A416ZMW3-F1
#
_cell.length_a   1.000
_cell.length_b   1.000
_cell.length_c   1.000
_cell.angle_alpha   90.00
_cell.angle_beta   90.00
_cell.angle_gamma   90.00
#
_symmetry.space_group_name_H-M   'P 1'
#
loop_
_entity.id
_entity.type
_entity.pdbx_description
1 polymer ?
#
loop_
_entity_poly.entity_id
_entity_poly.type
_entity_poly.pdbx_seq_one_letter_code
_entity_poly.pdbx_strand_id
1 'polypeptide(L)'
;MNERKSYFIQTFRTNEVMIFWLLLLILIRFPLKFVEKNFLNGTNTSLLWYLKIMSEMFEQMIQVVDCMMAISLVIVLILVIPELIDRIVKDSLLNWIYSVWMTYRIRKFLFNDANRVEKINRKTRIINVYYRCEKEKDCLSCEITE
;
A
#
# COMPACT_ATOMS: atom_id res chain seq x y z
N MET A 1 -8.53 -16.56 -23.58
CA MET A 1 -8.67 -15.43 -22.64
C MET A 1 -7.33 -14.74 -22.60
N ASN A 2 -7.19 -13.58 -23.27
CA ASN A 2 -5.90 -12.93 -23.44
C ASN A 2 -5.47 -12.39 -22.08
N GLU A 3 -4.43 -12.97 -21.47
CA GLU A 3 -3.92 -12.53 -20.18
C GLU A 3 -3.34 -11.13 -20.33
N ARG A 4 -4.16 -10.10 -20.04
CA ARG A 4 -3.69 -8.74 -19.83
C ARG A 4 -2.81 -8.77 -18.60
N LYS A 5 -1.51 -9.03 -18.79
CA LYS A 5 -0.48 -8.84 -17.77
C LYS A 5 -0.75 -7.45 -17.17
N SER A 6 -1.10 -7.45 -15.89
CA SER A 6 -1.44 -6.23 -15.17
C SER A 6 -0.32 -5.23 -15.40
N TYR A 7 -0.63 -4.06 -15.93
CA TYR A 7 0.35 -2.98 -16.21
C TYR A 7 1.31 -2.75 -15.03
N PHE A 8 0.80 -3.01 -13.82
CA PHE A 8 1.52 -2.99 -12.54
C PHE A 8 2.75 -3.91 -12.46
N ILE A 9 2.68 -5.14 -13.00
CA ILE A 9 3.81 -6.09 -12.93
C ILE A 9 4.95 -5.67 -13.88
N GLN A 10 4.61 -4.94 -14.94
CA GLN A 10 5.55 -4.49 -15.95
C GLN A 10 6.30 -3.24 -15.49
N THR A 11 5.63 -2.29 -14.84
CA THR A 11 6.26 -1.14 -14.18
C THR A 11 7.18 -1.57 -13.05
N PHE A 12 6.78 -2.54 -12.22
CA PHE A 12 7.62 -3.06 -11.14
C PHE A 12 8.95 -3.63 -11.63
N ARG A 13 8.93 -4.48 -12.69
CA ARG A 13 10.16 -4.99 -13.31
C ARG A 13 11.03 -3.89 -13.91
N THR A 14 10.41 -2.83 -14.44
CA THR A 14 11.16 -1.70 -15.03
C THR A 14 11.87 -0.90 -13.93
N ASN A 15 11.21 -0.67 -12.80
CA ASN A 15 11.79 -0.01 -11.64
C ASN A 15 12.95 -0.82 -11.04
N GLU A 16 12.80 -2.14 -10.92
CA GLU A 16 13.87 -3.04 -10.47
C GLU A 16 15.10 -2.97 -11.39
N VAL A 17 14.89 -2.99 -12.71
CA VAL A 17 15.97 -2.83 -13.69
C VAL A 17 16.64 -1.46 -13.59
N MET A 18 15.88 -0.37 -13.36
CA MET A 18 16.45 0.96 -13.16
C MET A 18 17.30 1.05 -11.89
N ILE A 19 16.87 0.43 -10.79
CA ILE A 19 17.66 0.35 -9.55
C ILE A 19 18.94 -0.44 -9.77
N PHE A 20 18.86 -1.54 -10.52
CA PHE A 20 20.04 -2.33 -10.90
C PHE A 20 21.05 -1.53 -11.73
N TRP A 21 20.56 -0.72 -12.69
CA TRP A 21 21.40 0.21 -13.45
C TRP A 21 22.08 1.26 -12.57
N LEU A 22 21.36 1.81 -11.60
CA LEU A 22 21.94 2.75 -10.61
C LEU A 22 23.06 2.09 -9.78
N LEU A 23 22.85 0.85 -9.33
CA LEU A 23 23.86 0.05 -8.64
C LEU A 23 25.11 -0.18 -9.52
N LEU A 24 24.92 -0.50 -10.80
CA LEU A 24 26.00 -0.65 -11.77
C LEU A 24 26.79 0.66 -11.94
N LEU A 25 26.11 1.80 -12.06
CA LEU A 25 26.77 3.11 -12.14
C LEU A 25 27.60 3.42 -10.89
N ILE A 26 27.09 3.09 -9.70
CA ILE A 26 27.84 3.23 -8.44
C ILE A 26 29.08 2.33 -8.45
N LEU A 27 28.94 1.09 -8.90
CA LEU A 27 30.05 0.13 -9.02
C LEU A 27 31.12 0.59 -10.02
N ILE A 28 30.75 1.27 -11.10
CA ILE A 28 31.70 1.84 -12.07
C ILE A 28 32.36 3.12 -11.53
N ARG A 29 31.62 3.94 -10.78
CA ARG A 29 32.14 5.17 -10.17
C ARG A 29 33.26 4.90 -9.15
N PHE A 30 33.13 3.83 -8.37
CA PHE A 30 34.10 3.46 -7.33
C PHE A 30 35.54 3.26 -7.87
N PRO A 31 35.80 2.39 -8.87
CA PRO A 31 37.14 2.20 -9.43
C PRO A 31 37.64 3.45 -10.17
N LEU A 32 36.77 4.22 -10.86
CA LEU A 32 37.15 5.48 -11.50
C LEU A 32 37.77 6.45 -10.48
N LYS A 33 37.07 6.68 -9.37
CA LYS A 33 37.52 7.58 -8.30
C LYS A 33 38.72 7.02 -7.53
N PHE A 34 38.81 5.69 -7.43
CA PHE A 34 39.97 5.03 -6.84
C PHE A 34 41.25 5.24 -7.69
N VAL A 35 41.15 5.10 -9.01
CA VAL A 35 42.26 5.32 -9.94
C VAL A 35 42.69 6.78 -9.95
N GLU A 36 41.73 7.72 -10.03
CA GLU A 36 42.03 9.15 -9.95
C GLU A 36 42.79 9.50 -8.67
N LYS A 37 42.30 9.06 -7.51
CA LYS A 37 42.90 9.43 -6.21
C LYS A 37 44.25 8.77 -5.92
N ASN A 38 44.45 7.51 -6.35
CA ASN A 38 45.67 6.75 -6.00
C ASN A 38 46.74 6.78 -7.09
N PHE A 39 46.37 6.78 -8.37
CA PHE A 39 47.32 6.76 -9.48
C PHE A 39 47.63 8.16 -10.02
N LEU A 40 46.64 9.04 -10.15
CA LEU A 40 46.83 10.34 -10.81
C LEU A 40 47.38 11.42 -9.86
N ASN A 41 47.25 11.25 -8.54
CA ASN A 41 47.90 12.13 -7.54
C ASN A 41 49.39 11.81 -7.28
N GLY A 42 49.98 10.85 -7.99
CA GLY A 42 51.38 10.47 -7.82
C GLY A 42 52.34 11.57 -8.30
N THR A 43 53.27 12.00 -7.45
CA THR A 43 54.22 13.11 -7.66
C THR A 43 55.42 12.75 -8.56
N ASN A 44 55.22 11.90 -9.58
CA ASN A 44 56.32 11.48 -10.45
C ASN A 44 56.58 12.55 -11.52
N THR A 45 57.69 13.27 -11.35
CA THR A 45 58.08 14.44 -12.17
C THR A 45 58.32 14.14 -13.65
N SER A 46 58.66 12.89 -14.02
CA SER A 46 58.90 12.50 -15.41
C SER A 46 57.64 12.29 -16.25
N LEU A 47 56.49 12.02 -15.61
CA LEU A 47 55.21 11.71 -16.27
C LEU A 47 54.14 12.77 -16.01
N LEU A 48 54.51 13.91 -15.43
CA LEU A 48 53.61 14.95 -14.95
C LEU A 48 52.67 15.48 -16.06
N TRP A 49 53.18 15.64 -17.28
CA TRP A 49 52.36 16.09 -18.42
C TRP A 49 51.31 15.04 -18.83
N TYR A 50 51.70 13.76 -18.89
CA TYR A 50 50.79 12.65 -19.20
C TYR A 50 49.74 12.47 -18.10
N LEU A 51 50.16 12.51 -16.83
CA LEU A 51 49.27 12.41 -15.67
C LEU A 51 48.26 13.55 -15.63
N LYS A 52 48.67 14.77 -16.00
CA LYS A 52 47.78 15.94 -16.05
C LYS A 52 46.68 15.78 -17.11
N ILE A 53 47.02 15.31 -18.31
CA ILE A 53 46.03 15.05 -19.37
C ILE A 53 45.09 13.93 -18.93
N MET A 54 45.63 12.85 -18.36
CA MET A 54 44.82 11.73 -17.89
C MET A 54 43.91 12.12 -16.72
N SER A 55 44.36 12.96 -15.79
CA SER A 55 43.52 13.43 -14.68
C SER A 55 42.37 14.29 -15.16
N GLU A 56 42.62 15.19 -16.12
CA GLU A 56 41.57 16.06 -16.68
C GLU A 56 40.51 15.24 -17.43
N MET A 57 40.93 14.20 -18.18
CA MET A 57 40.00 13.26 -18.82
C MET A 57 39.19 12.44 -17.81
N PHE A 58 39.82 11.97 -16.73
CA PHE A 58 39.12 11.23 -15.66
C PHE A 58 38.15 12.11 -14.89
N GLU A 59 38.51 13.35 -14.60
CA GLU A 59 37.64 14.31 -13.94
C GLU A 59 36.38 14.58 -14.78
N GLN A 60 36.55 14.78 -16.09
CA GLN A 60 35.43 14.91 -17.02
C GLN A 60 34.55 13.65 -17.05
N MET A 61 35.15 12.45 -17.10
CA MET A 61 34.39 11.19 -17.05
C MET A 61 33.60 11.04 -15.75
N ILE A 62 34.20 11.38 -14.61
CA ILE A 62 33.56 11.32 -13.30
C ILE A 62 32.40 12.33 -13.24
N GLN A 63 32.59 13.55 -13.73
CA GLN A 63 31.52 14.56 -13.79
C GLN A 63 30.34 14.10 -14.66
N VAL A 64 30.61 13.47 -15.81
CA VAL A 64 29.55 12.92 -16.67
C VAL A 64 28.80 11.79 -15.96
N VAL A 65 29.53 10.86 -15.34
CA VAL A 65 28.93 9.76 -14.57
C VAL A 65 28.10 10.29 -13.40
N ASP A 66 28.58 11.32 -12.71
CA ASP A 66 27.89 11.96 -11.58
C ASP A 66 26.60 12.64 -12.03
N CYS A 67 26.63 13.34 -13.17
CA CYS A 67 25.45 13.96 -13.77
C CYS A 67 24.41 12.91 -14.17
N MET A 68 24.84 11.84 -14.85
CA MET A 68 23.97 10.73 -15.23
C MET A 68 23.39 10.00 -14.02
N MET A 69 24.18 9.83 -12.96
CA MET A 69 23.72 9.24 -11.70
C MET A 69 22.68 10.12 -11.02
N ALA A 70 22.89 11.45 -10.98
CA ALA A 70 21.94 12.39 -10.40
C ALA A 70 20.59 12.38 -11.15
N ILE A 71 20.62 12.41 -12.49
CA ILE A 71 19.42 12.32 -13.33
C ILE A 71 18.70 10.99 -13.09
N SER A 72 19.43 9.88 -13.06
CA SER A 72 18.87 8.56 -12.81
C SER A 72 18.22 8.46 -11.43
N LEU A 73 18.84 9.05 -10.39
CA LEU A 73 18.29 9.11 -9.04
C LEU A 73 16.97 9.89 -8.98
N VAL A 74 16.90 11.03 -9.67
CA VAL A 74 15.68 11.85 -9.74
C VAL A 74 14.55 11.08 -10.44
N ILE A 75 14.86 10.42 -11.56
CA ILE A 75 13.87 9.60 -12.29
C ILE A 75 13.36 8.47 -11.40
N VAL A 76 14.26 7.76 -10.70
CA VAL A 76 13.87 6.70 -9.76
C VAL A 76 13.02 7.24 -8.62
N LEU A 77 13.35 8.40 -8.03
CA LEU A 77 12.52 9.03 -7.00
C LEU A 77 11.10 9.32 -7.51
N ILE A 78 10.98 9.90 -8.70
CA ILE A 78 9.68 10.23 -9.31
C ILE A 78 8.86 8.96 -9.59
N LEU A 79 9.50 7.82 -9.92
CA LEU A 79 8.83 6.55 -10.16
C LEU A 79 8.50 5.79 -8.88
N VAL A 80 9.41 5.78 -7.91
CA VAL A 80 9.30 5.01 -6.67
C VAL A 80 8.31 5.64 -5.69
N ILE A 81 8.28 6.98 -5.56
CA ILE A 81 7.36 7.67 -4.66
C ILE A 81 5.88 7.34 -4.95
N PRO A 82 5.35 7.49 -6.19
CA PRO A 82 3.96 7.17 -6.48
C PRO A 82 3.65 5.68 -6.33
N GLU A 83 4.60 4.78 -6.65
CA GLU A 83 4.45 3.34 -6.46
C GLU A 83 4.35 2.98 -4.95
N LEU A 84 5.21 3.58 -4.11
CA LEU A 84 5.16 3.44 -2.65
C LEU A 84 3.84 3.98 -2.08
N ILE A 85 3.40 5.14 -2.55
CA ILE A 85 2.12 5.73 -2.15
C ILE A 85 0.98 4.79 -2.55
N ASP A 86 0.94 4.28 -3.79
CA ASP A 86 -0.12 3.36 -4.23
C ASP A 86 -0.13 2.07 -3.39
N ARG A 87 1.04 1.54 -3.03
CA ARG A 87 1.14 0.35 -2.17
C ARG A 87 0.65 0.63 -0.75
N ILE A 88 1.08 1.74 -0.13
CA ILE A 88 0.64 2.12 1.22
C ILE A 88 -0.86 2.42 1.23
N VAL A 89 -1.34 3.13 0.22
CA VAL A 89 -2.76 3.44 0.05
C VAL A 89 -3.57 2.16 -0.17
N LYS A 90 -3.16 1.24 -1.04
CA LYS A 90 -3.87 -0.03 -1.19
C LYS A 90 -3.87 -0.84 0.10
N ASP A 91 -2.71 -1.07 0.71
CA ASP A 91 -2.62 -1.95 1.88
C ASP A 91 -3.29 -1.34 3.12
N SER A 92 -3.18 -0.04 3.34
CA SER A 92 -3.77 0.63 4.51
C SER A 92 -5.22 1.06 4.29
N LEU A 93 -5.52 1.66 3.14
CA LEU A 93 -6.83 2.26 2.85
C LEU A 93 -7.86 1.17 2.49
N LEU A 94 -7.49 0.11 1.75
CA LEU A 94 -8.40 -1.04 1.57
C LEU A 94 -8.68 -1.74 2.89
N ASN A 95 -7.67 -1.87 3.76
CA ASN A 95 -7.84 -2.54 5.04
C ASN A 95 -8.68 -1.69 6.02
N TRP A 96 -8.52 -0.36 5.99
CA TRP A 96 -9.39 0.57 6.71
C TRP A 96 -10.84 0.53 6.20
N ILE A 97 -11.06 0.59 4.89
CA ILE A 97 -12.41 0.46 4.29
C ILE A 97 -13.01 -0.90 4.63
N TYR A 98 -12.23 -1.98 4.56
CA TYR A 98 -12.69 -3.32 4.90
C TYR A 98 -13.13 -3.41 6.37
N SER A 99 -12.34 -2.86 7.29
CA SER A 99 -12.68 -2.81 8.72
C SER A 99 -13.96 -2.01 8.99
N VAL A 100 -14.10 -0.84 8.35
CA VAL A 100 -15.30 0.01 8.45
C VAL A 100 -16.53 -0.69 7.86
N TRP A 101 -16.40 -1.31 6.69
CA TRP A 101 -17.49 -2.04 6.04
C TRP A 101 -17.91 -3.26 6.85
N MET A 102 -16.97 -4.05 7.35
CA MET A 102 -17.28 -5.23 8.15
C MET A 102 -18.01 -4.84 9.44
N THR A 103 -17.55 -3.76 10.09
CA THR A 103 -18.22 -3.20 11.27
C THR A 103 -19.64 -2.72 10.94
N TYR A 104 -19.83 -2.02 9.82
CA TYR A 104 -21.15 -1.57 9.37
C TYR A 104 -22.09 -2.76 9.09
N ARG A 105 -21.59 -3.82 8.44
CA ARG A 105 -22.36 -5.04 8.13
C ARG A 105 -22.83 -5.73 9.41
N ILE A 106 -21.95 -5.88 10.40
CA ILE A 106 -22.27 -6.52 11.68
C ILE A 106 -23.29 -5.68 12.45
N ARG A 107 -23.11 -4.36 12.53
CA ARG A 107 -24.09 -3.47 13.16
C ARG A 107 -25.46 -3.57 12.50
N LYS A 108 -25.51 -3.55 11.16
CA LYS A 108 -26.76 -3.69 10.41
C LYS A 108 -27.45 -5.03 10.69
N PHE A 109 -26.68 -6.12 10.80
CA PHE A 109 -27.19 -7.44 11.15
C PHE A 109 -27.78 -7.44 12.58
N LEU A 110 -27.02 -6.97 13.57
CA LEU A 110 -27.45 -6.90 14.98
C LEU A 110 -28.70 -6.04 15.17
N PHE A 111 -28.78 -4.88 14.49
CA PHE A 111 -29.96 -4.02 14.55
C PHE A 111 -31.20 -4.69 13.93
N ASN A 112 -31.03 -5.43 12.83
CA ASN A 112 -32.13 -6.17 12.21
C ASN A 112 -32.65 -7.29 13.11
N ASP A 113 -31.74 -8.04 13.76
CA ASP A 113 -32.12 -9.10 14.69
C ASP A 113 -32.80 -8.56 15.95
N ALA A 114 -32.27 -7.49 16.54
CA ALA A 114 -32.89 -6.83 17.70
C ALA A 114 -34.33 -6.37 17.40
N ASN A 115 -34.54 -5.72 16.26
CA ASN A 115 -35.86 -5.27 15.83
C ASN A 115 -36.81 -6.46 15.56
N ARG A 116 -36.30 -7.56 15.01
CA ARG A 116 -37.09 -8.78 14.77
C ARG A 116 -37.53 -9.42 16.08
N VAL A 117 -36.63 -9.55 17.05
CA VAL A 117 -36.92 -10.10 18.38
C VAL A 117 -37.93 -9.22 19.13
N GLU A 118 -37.77 -7.90 19.08
CA GLU A 118 -38.74 -6.99 19.71
C GLU A 118 -40.13 -7.12 19.09
N LYS A 119 -40.22 -7.21 17.76
CA LYS A 119 -41.50 -7.38 17.05
C LYS A 119 -42.19 -8.70 17.41
N ILE A 120 -41.42 -9.79 17.54
CA ILE A 120 -41.94 -11.08 17.99
C ILE A 120 -42.44 -10.97 19.44
N ASN A 121 -41.66 -10.38 20.33
CA ASN A 121 -42.04 -10.20 21.74
C ASN A 121 -43.29 -9.34 21.92
N ARG A 122 -43.48 -8.28 21.13
CA ARG A 122 -44.74 -7.51 21.14
C ARG A 122 -45.92 -8.36 20.66
N LYS A 123 -45.75 -9.13 19.58
CA LYS A 123 -46.80 -10.00 19.05
C LYS A 123 -47.21 -11.07 20.06
N THR A 124 -46.25 -11.72 20.71
CA THR A 124 -46.50 -12.72 21.76
C THR A 124 -47.22 -12.11 22.97
N ARG A 125 -46.85 -10.89 23.39
CA ARG A 125 -47.56 -10.18 24.47
C ARG A 125 -49.02 -9.90 24.12
N ILE A 126 -49.31 -9.43 22.90
CA ILE A 126 -50.67 -9.14 22.46
C ILE A 126 -51.51 -10.43 22.43
N ILE A 127 -50.95 -11.52 21.90
CA ILE A 127 -51.62 -12.83 21.84
C ILE A 127 -51.91 -13.35 23.26
N ASN A 128 -50.94 -13.27 24.18
CA ASN A 128 -51.14 -13.70 25.57
C ASN A 128 -52.18 -12.85 26.31
N VAL A 129 -52.28 -11.56 26.02
CA VAL A 129 -53.33 -10.69 26.59
C VAL A 129 -54.70 -11.07 26.01
N TYR A 130 -54.79 -11.33 24.71
CA TYR A 130 -56.03 -11.78 24.06
C TYR A 130 -56.55 -13.09 24.67
N TYR A 131 -55.69 -14.12 24.76
CA TYR A 131 -56.07 -15.40 25.38
C TYR A 131 -56.40 -15.26 26.87
N ARG A 132 -55.76 -14.34 27.59
CA ARG A 132 -56.11 -14.06 28.99
C ARG A 132 -57.50 -13.45 29.10
N CYS A 133 -57.84 -12.47 28.27
CA CYS A 133 -59.17 -11.86 28.24
C CYS A 133 -60.25 -12.83 27.75
N GLU A 134 -59.94 -13.71 26.80
CA GLU A 134 -60.89 -14.74 26.33
C GLU A 134 -61.19 -15.73 27.46
N LYS A 135 -60.16 -16.24 28.15
CA LYS A 135 -60.33 -17.13 29.30
C LYS A 135 -61.08 -16.47 30.47
N GLU A 136 -60.86 -15.18 30.69
CA GLU A 136 -61.56 -14.42 31.74
C GLU A 136 -63.04 -14.19 31.39
N LYS A 137 -63.38 -14.00 30.12
CA LYS A 137 -64.78 -13.98 29.66
C LYS A 137 -65.46 -15.35 29.79
N ASP A 138 -64.75 -16.42 29.47
CA ASP A 138 -65.26 -17.79 29.65
C ASP A 138 -65.49 -18.11 31.13
N CYS A 139 -64.60 -17.66 32.02
CA CYS A 139 -64.81 -17.78 33.48
C CYS A 139 -66.00 -16.94 33.98
N LEU A 140 -66.14 -15.69 33.52
CA LEU A 140 -67.29 -14.85 33.90
C LEU A 140 -68.63 -15.38 33.35
N SER A 141 -68.62 -16.04 32.19
CA SER A 141 -69.84 -16.64 31.64
C SER A 141 -70.29 -17.87 32.43
N CYS A 142 -69.37 -18.60 33.06
CA CYS A 142 -69.70 -19.73 33.95
C CYS A 142 -70.29 -19.27 35.30
N GLU A 143 -69.85 -18.12 35.82
CA GLU A 143 -70.25 -17.63 37.15
C GLU A 143 -71.64 -16.97 37.17
N ILE A 144 -72.21 -16.65 36.00
CA ILE A 144 -73.56 -16.04 35.87
C ILE A 144 -74.65 -17.12 35.68
N THR A 145 -74.29 -18.41 35.61
CA THR A 145 -75.22 -19.52 35.32
C THR A 145 -75.46 -20.46 36.50
N GLU A 146 -75.06 -20.08 37.73
CA GLU A 146 -75.39 -20.80 38.98
C GLU A 146 -76.41 -20.03 39.84
#